data_AF-A0A194RK71-F1
#
_entry.id   AF-A0A194RK71-F1
#
_cell.length_a   1.000
_cell.length_b   1.000
_cell.length_c   1.000
_cell.angle_alpha   90.00
_cell.angle_beta   90.00
_cell.angle_gamma   90.00
#
_symmetry.space_group_name_H-M   'P 1'
#
loop_
_entity.id
_entity.type
_entity.pdbx_description
1 polymer ?
#
loop_
_entity_poly.entity_id
_entity_poly.type
_entity_poly.pdbx_seq_one_letter_code
_entity_poly.pdbx_strand_id
1 'polypeptide(L)'
;MQISALLISLLLIQGSQVYATFKRGILECVEKSKVSPQLVLQVTSGNWDVREDYRLKVWALCLLLKAKMMSKDGVFHLDIALTGVPENGKLDPDAEVEKFIQANTQELSKDKWLCPLSGKKFKGPDFIRKHIFNKHAEKVDEVRREVAYFNAYVRDVRRPQQPEPPARAQPACNDVIKKIIKNKYNFNAEKSCQY
;
A
#
# COMPACT_ATOMS: atom_id res chain seq x y z
N MET A 1 15.30 14.61 -18.90
CA MET A 1 14.72 15.26 -17.70
C MET A 1 13.48 14.56 -17.12
N GLN A 2 12.87 13.57 -17.79
CA GLN A 2 11.66 12.87 -17.25
C GLN A 2 11.96 11.66 -16.35
N ILE A 3 13.21 11.16 -16.31
CA ILE A 3 13.57 9.97 -15.50
C ILE A 3 13.63 10.30 -13.99
N SER A 4 13.94 11.55 -13.63
CA SER A 4 14.01 11.97 -12.22
C SER A 4 12.64 12.05 -11.55
N ALA A 5 11.59 12.46 -12.27
CA ALA A 5 10.24 12.57 -11.70
C ALA A 5 9.65 11.20 -11.33
N LEU A 6 9.84 10.17 -12.19
CA LEU A 6 9.40 8.80 -11.89
C LEU A 6 10.20 8.16 -10.75
N LEU A 7 11.50 8.45 -10.66
CA LEU A 7 12.33 7.99 -9.53
C LEU A 7 11.92 8.66 -8.22
N ILE A 8 11.57 9.94 -8.23
CA ILE A 8 11.10 10.67 -7.04
C ILE A 8 9.72 10.15 -6.60
N SER A 9 8.81 9.84 -7.52
CA SER A 9 7.54 9.17 -7.19
C SER A 9 7.75 7.75 -6.64
N LEU A 10 8.73 6.99 -7.16
CA LEU A 10 9.11 5.69 -6.62
C LEU A 10 9.77 5.77 -5.23
N LEU A 11 10.41 6.89 -4.92
CA LEU A 11 11.08 7.16 -3.63
C LEU A 11 10.09 7.66 -2.57
N LEU A 12 9.03 8.38 -2.95
CA LEU A 12 7.99 8.84 -2.01
C LEU A 12 7.07 7.71 -1.51
N ILE A 13 7.07 6.55 -2.18
CA ILE A 13 6.40 5.32 -1.71
C ILE A 13 7.32 4.53 -0.75
N GLN A 14 8.63 4.81 -0.70
CA GLN A 14 9.61 4.11 0.15
C GLN A 14 9.64 4.60 1.61
N GLY A 15 8.74 5.51 2.00
CA GLY A 15 8.77 6.18 3.30
C GLY A 15 8.36 5.34 4.50
N SER A 16 7.82 4.13 4.33
CA SER A 16 7.49 3.27 5.48
C SER A 16 8.64 2.31 5.80
N GLN A 17 9.06 2.30 7.06
CA GLN A 17 10.05 1.36 7.61
C GLN A 17 9.66 -0.11 7.33
N VAL A 18 8.37 -0.36 7.14
CA VAL A 18 7.79 -1.67 6.78
C VAL A 18 8.06 -2.05 5.32
N TYR A 19 7.94 -1.14 4.35
CA TYR A 19 8.25 -1.40 2.94
C TYR A 19 9.74 -1.71 2.73
N ALA A 20 10.63 -0.99 3.42
CA ALA A 20 12.07 -1.26 3.37
C ALA A 20 12.43 -2.64 3.96
N THR A 21 11.79 -3.02 5.07
CA THR A 21 11.96 -4.33 5.71
C THR A 21 11.43 -5.44 4.82
N PHE A 22 10.25 -5.25 4.23
CA PHE A 22 9.63 -6.21 3.32
C PHE A 22 10.47 -6.41 2.05
N LYS A 23 10.94 -5.32 1.42
CA LYS A 23 11.79 -5.37 0.22
C LYS A 23 13.13 -6.10 0.47
N ARG A 24 13.77 -5.86 1.62
CA ARG A 24 14.98 -6.60 2.03
C ARG A 24 14.66 -8.07 2.31
N GLY A 25 13.54 -8.32 2.98
CA GLY A 25 13.05 -9.66 3.30
C GLY A 25 12.79 -10.52 2.07
N ILE A 26 12.31 -9.93 0.96
CA ILE A 26 12.00 -10.66 -0.28
C ILE A 26 13.24 -11.38 -0.81
N LEU A 27 14.37 -10.68 -0.99
CA LEU A 27 15.59 -11.26 -1.54
C LEU A 27 16.16 -12.36 -0.64
N GLU A 28 16.28 -12.07 0.66
CA GLU A 28 16.83 -13.03 1.62
C GLU A 28 15.93 -14.27 1.77
N CYS A 29 14.60 -14.14 1.62
CA CYS A 29 13.69 -15.27 1.68
C CYS A 29 13.66 -16.06 0.37
N VAL A 30 13.92 -15.43 -0.79
CA VAL A 30 14.09 -16.15 -2.07
C VAL A 30 15.27 -17.11 -1.97
N GLU A 31 16.40 -16.64 -1.45
CA GLU A 31 17.60 -17.45 -1.28
C GLU A 31 17.37 -18.65 -0.34
N LYS A 32 16.66 -18.46 0.77
CA LYS A 32 16.37 -19.53 1.74
C LYS A 32 15.35 -20.55 1.23
N SER A 33 14.32 -20.10 0.54
CA SER A 33 13.23 -20.96 0.07
C SER A 33 13.53 -21.65 -1.27
N LYS A 34 14.55 -21.17 -2.00
CA LYS A 34 14.88 -21.60 -3.36
C LYS A 34 13.68 -21.51 -4.33
N VAL A 35 12.76 -20.59 -4.06
CA VAL A 35 11.63 -20.29 -4.96
C VAL A 35 12.15 -19.60 -6.22
N SER A 36 11.49 -19.82 -7.36
CA SER A 36 11.85 -19.11 -8.60
C SER A 36 11.66 -17.59 -8.41
N PRO A 37 12.68 -16.77 -8.74
CA PRO A 37 12.53 -15.31 -8.74
C PRO A 37 11.42 -14.82 -9.68
N GLN A 38 11.18 -15.51 -10.80
CA GLN A 38 10.12 -15.14 -11.75
C GLN A 38 8.73 -15.33 -11.12
N LEU A 39 8.54 -16.40 -10.35
CA LEU A 39 7.28 -16.66 -9.65
C LEU A 39 7.04 -15.61 -8.57
N VAL A 40 8.09 -15.20 -7.84
CA VAL A 40 8.00 -14.12 -6.87
C VAL A 40 7.68 -12.78 -7.53
N LEU A 41 8.27 -12.47 -8.69
CA LEU A 41 7.92 -11.27 -9.46
C LEU A 41 6.48 -11.29 -9.99
N GLN A 42 5.98 -12.44 -10.43
CA GLN A 42 4.59 -12.59 -10.85
C GLN A 42 3.63 -12.30 -9.70
N VAL A 43 3.86 -12.90 -8.54
CA VAL A 43 3.02 -12.74 -7.35
C VAL A 43 3.09 -11.31 -6.79
N THR A 44 4.28 -10.74 -6.72
CA THR A 44 4.46 -9.36 -6.22
C THR A 44 4.00 -8.28 -7.20
N SER A 45 3.88 -8.59 -8.49
CA SER A 45 3.28 -7.69 -9.50
C SER A 45 1.75 -7.76 -9.56
N GLY A 46 1.13 -8.61 -8.74
CA GLY A 46 -0.33 -8.71 -8.61
C GLY A 46 -0.97 -9.77 -9.51
N ASN A 47 -0.17 -10.61 -10.19
CA ASN A 47 -0.67 -11.78 -10.89
C ASN A 47 -0.64 -12.99 -9.95
N TRP A 48 -1.80 -13.33 -9.39
CA TRP A 48 -1.97 -14.42 -8.42
C TRP A 48 -2.42 -15.75 -9.05
N ASP A 49 -2.48 -15.84 -10.38
CA ASP A 49 -2.74 -17.09 -11.09
C ASP A 49 -1.48 -17.96 -11.12
N VAL A 50 -1.19 -18.55 -9.96
CA VAL A 50 -0.02 -19.40 -9.75
C VAL A 50 -0.44 -20.82 -9.40
N ARG A 51 0.24 -21.80 -10.00
CA ARG A 51 0.12 -23.20 -9.58
C ARG A 51 0.62 -23.34 -8.14
N GLU A 52 0.08 -24.30 -7.43
CA GLU A 52 0.40 -24.53 -6.02
C GLU A 52 1.87 -25.00 -5.85
N ASP A 53 2.79 -24.05 -5.61
CA ASP A 53 4.20 -24.33 -5.34
C ASP A 53 4.50 -24.24 -3.85
N TYR A 54 4.99 -25.34 -3.27
CA TYR A 54 5.42 -25.42 -1.87
C TYR A 54 6.48 -24.36 -1.53
N ARG A 55 7.45 -24.12 -2.41
CA ARG A 55 8.55 -23.16 -2.17
C ARG A 55 8.03 -21.74 -2.08
N LEU A 56 6.99 -21.42 -2.85
CA LEU A 56 6.29 -20.14 -2.76
C LEU A 56 5.60 -19.96 -1.40
N LYS A 57 4.98 -21.02 -0.87
CA LYS A 57 4.40 -21.00 0.48
C LYS A 57 5.47 -20.80 1.56
N VAL A 58 6.62 -21.47 1.43
CA VAL A 58 7.69 -21.30 2.42
C VAL A 58 8.38 -19.94 2.31
N TRP A 59 8.52 -19.41 1.09
CA TRP A 59 8.95 -18.03 0.87
C TRP A 59 8.02 -17.03 1.56
N ALA A 60 6.70 -17.19 1.37
CA ALA A 60 5.70 -16.34 2.01
C ALA A 60 5.76 -16.44 3.55
N LEU A 61 5.90 -17.66 4.10
CA LEU A 61 6.05 -17.86 5.53
C LEU A 61 7.33 -17.20 6.09
N CYS A 62 8.46 -17.32 5.37
CA CYS A 62 9.71 -16.65 5.73
C CYS A 62 9.54 -15.13 5.81
N LEU A 63 8.82 -14.55 4.86
CA LEU A 63 8.50 -13.12 4.83
C LEU A 63 7.65 -12.70 6.02
N LEU A 64 6.58 -13.43 6.32
CA LEU A 64 5.67 -13.12 7.43
C LEU A 64 6.36 -13.18 8.80
N LEU A 65 7.22 -14.18 9.01
CA LEU A 65 8.01 -14.31 10.23
C LEU A 65 9.02 -13.15 10.37
N LYS A 66 9.71 -12.77 9.29
CA LYS A 66 10.66 -11.63 9.31
C LYS A 66 9.98 -10.29 9.50
N ALA A 67 8.79 -10.12 8.94
CA ALA A 67 7.96 -8.94 9.11
C ALA A 67 7.28 -8.90 10.50
N LYS A 68 7.51 -9.90 11.37
CA LYS A 68 6.86 -10.07 12.68
C LYS A 68 5.32 -10.10 12.60
N MET A 69 4.75 -10.32 11.42
CA MET A 69 3.31 -10.47 11.22
C MET A 69 2.84 -11.87 11.62
N MET A 70 3.77 -12.82 11.75
CA MET A 70 3.49 -14.17 12.22
C MET A 70 4.50 -14.57 13.30
N SER A 71 4.02 -15.19 14.38
CA SER A 71 4.84 -15.80 15.41
C SER A 71 5.33 -17.19 14.96
N LYS A 72 6.42 -17.65 15.58
CA LYS A 72 6.87 -19.04 15.50
C LYS A 72 5.85 -20.03 16.06
N ASP A 73 4.78 -19.59 16.72
CA ASP A 73 3.69 -20.45 17.18
C ASP A 73 2.50 -20.49 16.20
N GLY A 74 2.63 -19.80 15.05
CA GLY A 74 1.57 -19.72 14.03
C GLY A 74 0.48 -18.69 14.34
N VAL A 75 0.69 -17.83 15.34
CA VAL A 75 -0.22 -16.71 15.66
C VAL A 75 0.07 -15.55 14.71
N PHE A 76 -0.97 -15.00 14.08
CA PHE A 76 -0.86 -13.80 13.25
C PHE A 76 -1.05 -12.55 14.11
N HIS A 77 -0.07 -11.63 14.06
CA HIS A 77 -0.09 -10.37 14.79
C HIS A 77 -0.81 -9.30 13.95
N LEU A 78 -2.13 -9.22 14.12
CA LEU A 78 -2.99 -8.30 13.37
C LEU A 78 -2.60 -6.83 13.61
N ASP A 79 -2.24 -6.48 14.83
CA ASP A 79 -1.75 -5.16 15.22
C ASP A 79 -0.51 -4.75 14.41
N ILE A 80 0.49 -5.62 14.33
CA ILE A 80 1.72 -5.39 13.56
C ILE A 80 1.39 -5.29 12.06
N ALA A 81 0.53 -6.16 11.54
CA ALA A 81 0.11 -6.09 10.14
C ALA A 81 -0.58 -4.76 9.81
N LEU A 82 -1.47 -4.29 10.69
CA LEU A 82 -2.18 -3.02 10.52
C LEU A 82 -1.25 -1.80 10.61
N THR A 83 -0.11 -1.86 11.32
CA THR A 83 0.90 -0.77 11.27
C THR A 83 1.57 -0.61 9.90
N GLY A 84 1.61 -1.69 9.11
CA GLY A 84 2.22 -1.71 7.78
C GLY A 84 1.27 -1.32 6.64
N VAL A 85 -0.03 -1.36 6.90
CA VAL A 85 -1.03 -0.73 6.05
C VAL A 85 -0.93 0.76 6.36
N PRO A 86 -0.68 1.64 5.37
CA PRO A 86 -0.93 3.06 5.60
C PRO A 86 -2.36 3.21 6.16
N GLU A 87 -2.69 4.24 6.93
CA GLU A 87 -4.11 4.48 7.23
C GLU A 87 -4.80 4.90 5.90
N ASN A 88 -5.05 3.94 5.00
CA ASN A 88 -5.49 4.13 3.61
C ASN A 88 -6.89 4.75 3.51
N GLY A 89 -7.49 5.14 4.63
CA GLY A 89 -8.80 5.73 4.67
C GLY A 89 -8.89 6.99 5.51
N LYS A 90 -7.78 7.55 6.01
CA LYS A 90 -7.77 8.92 6.50
C LYS A 90 -6.98 9.81 5.54
N LEU A 91 -7.70 10.73 4.91
CA LEU A 91 -7.11 11.79 4.11
C LEU A 91 -6.72 12.92 5.06
N ASP A 92 -5.52 13.45 4.90
CA ASP A 92 -5.10 14.67 5.58
C ASP A 92 -5.75 15.89 4.88
N PRO A 93 -6.55 16.71 5.58
CA PRO A 93 -7.25 17.84 4.97
C PRO A 93 -6.28 18.86 4.36
N ASP A 94 -5.13 19.11 4.97
CA ASP A 94 -4.18 20.09 4.43
C ASP A 94 -3.45 19.53 3.21
N ALA A 95 -3.06 18.26 3.20
CA ALA A 95 -2.52 17.61 2.01
C ALA A 95 -3.50 17.60 0.83
N GLU A 96 -4.80 17.38 1.07
CA GLU A 96 -5.81 17.37 -0.01
C GLU A 96 -6.08 18.79 -0.54
N VAL A 97 -6.05 19.80 0.33
CA VAL A 97 -6.10 21.20 -0.07
C VAL A 97 -4.88 21.57 -0.92
N GLU A 98 -3.68 21.10 -0.58
CA GLU A 98 -2.50 21.33 -1.42
C GLU A 98 -2.62 20.66 -2.80
N LYS A 99 -3.17 19.44 -2.87
CA LYS A 99 -3.47 18.80 -4.17
C LYS A 99 -4.47 19.61 -4.97
N PHE A 100 -5.51 20.14 -4.32
CA PHE A 100 -6.48 21.01 -4.97
C PHE A 100 -5.82 22.28 -5.52
N ILE A 101 -4.91 22.90 -4.78
CA ILE A 101 -4.18 24.10 -5.21
C ILE A 101 -3.25 23.78 -6.38
N GLN A 102 -2.53 22.66 -6.32
CA GLN A 102 -1.66 22.20 -7.40
C GLN A 102 -2.46 21.89 -8.67
N ALA A 103 -3.59 21.19 -8.56
CA ALA A 103 -4.50 20.91 -9.67
C ALA A 103 -5.03 22.21 -10.32
N ASN A 104 -5.16 23.27 -9.53
CA ASN A 104 -5.60 24.59 -9.98
C ASN A 104 -4.44 25.58 -10.19
N THR A 105 -3.23 25.06 -10.40
CA THR A 105 -2.03 25.84 -10.74
C THR A 105 -1.44 25.30 -12.04
N GLN A 106 -1.59 26.05 -13.14
CA GLN A 106 -1.09 25.66 -14.45
C GLN A 106 0.07 26.55 -14.89
N GLU A 107 1.19 25.94 -15.28
CA GLU A 107 2.30 26.64 -15.93
C GLU A 107 2.03 26.75 -17.43
N LEU A 108 2.02 27.97 -17.97
CA LEU A 108 1.86 28.21 -19.41
C LEU A 108 3.21 28.39 -20.10
N SER A 109 4.07 29.20 -19.49
CA SER A 109 5.46 29.40 -19.92
C SER A 109 6.31 29.76 -18.71
N LYS A 110 7.63 29.79 -18.89
CA LYS A 110 8.55 30.33 -17.87
C LYS A 110 8.05 31.72 -17.40
N ASP A 111 7.87 31.87 -16.08
CA ASP A 111 7.34 33.06 -15.40
C ASP A 111 5.87 33.44 -15.71
N LYS A 112 5.09 32.57 -16.36
CA LYS A 112 3.65 32.78 -16.61
C LYS A 112 2.83 31.59 -16.15
N TRP A 113 2.02 31.85 -15.13
CA TRP A 113 1.15 30.88 -14.48
C TRP A 113 -0.32 31.28 -14.63
N LEU A 114 -1.21 30.31 -14.57
CA LEU A 114 -2.66 30.48 -14.72
C LEU A 114 -3.39 29.71 -13.62
N CYS A 115 -4.44 30.32 -13.05
CA CYS A 115 -5.40 29.61 -12.22
C CYS A 115 -6.62 29.18 -13.06
N PRO A 116 -6.90 27.87 -13.26
CA PRO A 116 -8.04 27.39 -14.03
C PRO A 116 -9.41 27.78 -13.45
N LEU A 117 -9.49 28.05 -12.14
CA LEU A 117 -10.75 28.44 -11.48
C LEU A 117 -11.23 29.83 -11.88
N SER A 118 -10.29 30.76 -12.11
CA SER A 118 -10.60 32.17 -12.36
C SER A 118 -10.12 32.69 -13.71
N GLY A 119 -9.27 31.93 -14.42
CA GLY A 119 -8.60 32.38 -15.63
C GLY A 119 -7.55 33.47 -15.41
N LYS A 120 -7.23 33.82 -14.15
CA LYS A 120 -6.28 34.89 -13.82
C LYS A 120 -4.83 34.41 -14.00
N LYS A 121 -4.03 35.28 -14.64
CA LYS A 121 -2.60 35.04 -14.88
C LYS A 121 -1.75 35.61 -13.73
N PHE A 122 -0.70 34.88 -13.37
CA PHE A 122 0.20 35.20 -12.27
C PHE A 122 1.67 35.05 -12.68
N LYS A 123 2.55 35.73 -11.93
CA LYS A 123 4.01 35.68 -12.13
C LYS A 123 4.67 34.47 -11.46
N GLY A 124 3.95 33.77 -10.58
CA GLY A 124 4.47 32.60 -9.85
C GLY A 124 3.36 31.78 -9.19
N PRO A 125 3.66 30.53 -8.81
CA PRO A 125 2.69 29.61 -8.20
C PRO A 125 2.28 30.04 -6.79
N ASP A 126 3.15 30.70 -6.03
CA ASP A 126 2.84 31.19 -4.67
C ASP A 126 1.70 32.21 -4.66
N PHE A 127 1.61 33.03 -5.72
CA PHE A 127 0.53 33.99 -5.88
C PHE A 127 -0.80 33.31 -6.18
N ILE A 128 -0.78 32.15 -6.87
CA ILE A 128 -1.97 31.34 -7.13
C ILE A 128 -2.45 30.70 -5.84
N ARG A 129 -1.54 30.16 -5.01
CA ARG A 129 -1.87 29.62 -3.68
C ARG A 129 -2.61 30.66 -2.84
N LYS A 130 -2.04 31.87 -2.68
CA LYS A 130 -2.71 32.97 -1.96
C LYS A 130 -4.02 33.40 -2.63
N HIS A 131 -4.12 33.37 -3.95
CA HIS A 131 -5.35 33.72 -4.66
C HIS A 131 -6.47 32.72 -4.38
N ILE A 132 -6.18 31.41 -4.41
CA ILE A 132 -7.17 30.36 -4.15
C ILE A 132 -7.70 30.48 -2.71
N PHE A 133 -6.82 30.65 -1.72
CA PHE A 133 -7.27 30.82 -0.33
C PHE A 133 -8.13 32.08 -0.09
N ASN A 134 -7.86 33.18 -0.80
CA ASN A 134 -8.60 34.44 -0.59
C ASN A 134 -9.85 34.58 -1.47
N LYS A 135 -9.86 34.02 -2.68
CA LYS A 135 -10.94 34.19 -3.66
C LYS A 135 -11.76 32.94 -3.90
N HIS A 136 -11.24 31.76 -3.57
CA HIS A 136 -11.92 30.48 -3.72
C HIS A 136 -11.96 29.71 -2.39
N ALA A 137 -12.04 30.43 -1.26
CA ALA A 137 -12.13 29.86 0.08
C ALA A 137 -13.27 28.84 0.19
N GLU A 138 -14.43 29.13 -0.43
CA GLU A 138 -15.58 28.23 -0.44
C GLU A 138 -15.25 26.85 -1.04
N LYS A 139 -14.49 26.80 -2.14
CA LYS A 139 -14.06 25.54 -2.76
C LYS A 139 -13.01 24.81 -1.92
N VAL A 140 -12.13 25.56 -1.23
CA VAL A 140 -11.17 24.98 -0.29
C VAL A 140 -11.89 24.36 0.91
N ASP A 141 -12.93 25.02 1.42
CA ASP A 141 -13.74 24.51 2.52
C ASP A 141 -14.58 23.31 2.09
N GLU A 142 -15.03 23.25 0.83
CA GLU A 142 -15.67 22.08 0.25
C GLU A 142 -14.75 20.86 0.26
N VAL A 143 -13.50 21.01 -0.23
CA VAL A 143 -12.48 19.94 -0.17
C VAL A 143 -12.26 19.48 1.27
N ARG A 144 -12.17 20.41 2.23
CA ARG A 144 -12.03 20.07 3.65
C ARG A 144 -13.24 19.32 4.20
N ARG A 145 -14.46 19.70 3.79
CA ARG A 145 -15.69 18.99 4.17
C ARG A 145 -15.73 17.59 3.58
N GLU A 146 -15.33 17.40 2.33
CA GLU A 146 -15.27 16.08 1.69
C GLU A 146 -14.27 15.17 2.40
N VAL A 147 -13.08 15.69 2.74
CA VAL A 147 -12.08 14.95 3.53
C VAL A 147 -12.63 14.60 4.91
N ALA A 148 -13.27 15.53 5.60
CA ALA A 148 -13.88 15.28 6.90
C ALA A 148 -14.96 14.20 6.82
N TYR A 149 -15.83 14.27 5.81
CA TYR A 149 -16.87 13.28 5.54
C TYR A 149 -16.27 11.91 5.24
N PHE A 150 -15.26 11.82 4.36
CA PHE A 150 -14.57 10.58 4.05
C PHE A 150 -13.93 9.96 5.29
N ASN A 151 -13.25 10.76 6.09
CA ASN A 151 -12.59 10.31 7.32
C ASN A 151 -13.60 9.86 8.39
N ALA A 152 -14.78 10.49 8.45
CA ALA A 152 -15.87 10.07 9.34
C ALA A 152 -16.49 8.77 8.83
N TYR A 153 -16.75 8.68 7.52
CA TYR A 153 -17.29 7.50 6.86
C TYR A 153 -16.39 6.29 7.07
N VAL A 154 -15.06 6.41 6.93
CA VAL A 154 -14.08 5.32 7.14
C VAL A 154 -14.02 4.86 8.58
N ARG A 155 -14.29 5.75 9.54
CA ARG A 155 -14.29 5.44 10.96
C ARG A 155 -15.61 4.81 11.44
N ASP A 156 -16.68 4.82 10.65
CA ASP A 156 -17.96 4.27 11.08
C ASP A 156 -17.96 2.73 11.05
N VAL A 157 -17.93 2.13 12.24
CA VAL A 157 -17.98 0.67 12.45
C VAL A 157 -19.31 0.07 11.97
N ARG A 158 -20.38 0.88 11.87
CA ARG A 158 -21.70 0.46 11.40
C ARG A 158 -21.90 0.64 9.90
N ARG A 159 -20.88 1.07 9.17
CA ARG A 159 -20.94 1.17 7.71
C ARG A 159 -21.38 -0.19 7.15
N PRO A 160 -22.39 -0.24 6.27
CA PRO A 160 -22.76 -1.46 5.56
C PRO A 160 -21.52 -2.05 4.89
N GLN A 161 -21.08 -3.21 5.36
CA GLN A 161 -19.99 -3.93 4.72
C GLN A 161 -20.52 -4.45 3.39
N GLN A 162 -19.74 -4.33 2.33
CA GLN A 162 -20.06 -5.07 1.11
C GLN A 162 -20.14 -6.55 1.49
N PRO A 163 -21.09 -7.33 0.94
CA PRO A 163 -21.17 -8.76 1.22
C PRO A 163 -19.79 -9.35 0.97
N GLU A 164 -19.23 -9.98 2.00
CA GLU A 164 -17.93 -10.61 1.88
C GLU A 164 -17.98 -11.57 0.68
N PRO A 165 -16.99 -11.56 -0.22
CA PRO A 165 -16.86 -12.61 -1.21
C PRO A 165 -17.00 -13.95 -0.49
N PRO A 166 -17.78 -14.91 -1.02
CA PRO A 166 -18.09 -16.14 -0.31
C PRO A 166 -16.78 -16.72 0.23
N ALA A 167 -16.74 -16.95 1.55
CA ALA A 167 -15.57 -17.48 2.21
C ALA A 167 -15.12 -18.71 1.43
N ARG A 168 -13.99 -18.61 0.72
CA ARG A 168 -13.34 -19.79 0.18
C ARG A 168 -13.08 -20.66 1.41
N ALA A 169 -13.74 -21.82 1.49
CA ALA A 169 -13.57 -22.75 2.59
C ALA A 169 -12.07 -22.85 2.86
N GLN A 170 -11.61 -22.35 4.02
CA GLN A 170 -10.19 -22.34 4.35
C GLN A 170 -9.76 -23.81 4.38
N PRO A 171 -9.05 -24.32 3.36
CA PRO A 171 -8.80 -25.75 3.30
C PRO A 171 -7.58 -26.02 4.15
N ALA A 172 -7.73 -26.67 5.31
CA ALA A 172 -6.70 -27.39 6.10
C ALA A 172 -5.29 -26.73 6.27
N CYS A 173 -5.13 -25.44 5.95
CA CYS A 173 -3.83 -24.79 5.79
C CYS A 173 -3.20 -24.49 7.16
N ASN A 174 -4.04 -24.37 8.20
CA ASN A 174 -3.61 -24.21 9.58
C ASN A 174 -2.79 -25.42 10.06
N ASP A 175 -3.09 -26.64 9.60
CA ASP A 175 -2.33 -27.84 9.99
C ASP A 175 -0.99 -27.96 9.24
N VAL A 176 -0.96 -27.49 7.99
CA VAL A 176 0.28 -27.41 7.19
C VAL A 176 1.24 -26.39 7.79
N ILE A 177 0.75 -25.19 8.16
CA ILE A 177 1.56 -24.14 8.80
C ILE A 177 2.12 -24.63 10.14
N LYS A 178 1.30 -25.26 10.98
CA LYS A 178 1.74 -25.85 12.26
C LYS A 178 2.79 -26.95 12.06
N LYS A 179 2.67 -27.80 11.04
CA LYS A 179 3.67 -28.85 10.72
C LYS A 179 5.01 -28.27 10.25
N ILE A 180 4.99 -27.25 9.38
CA ILE A 180 6.21 -26.57 8.90
C ILE A 180 6.94 -25.88 10.07
N ILE A 181 6.18 -25.22 10.94
CA ILE A 181 6.70 -24.55 12.13
C ILE A 181 7.30 -25.55 13.14
N LYS A 182 6.58 -26.64 13.45
CA LYS A 182 6.98 -27.63 14.47
C LYS A 182 8.25 -28.41 14.08
N ASN A 183 8.50 -28.59 12.78
CA ASN A 183 9.74 -29.20 12.27
C ASN A 183 10.94 -28.23 12.23
N LYS A 184 10.84 -27.05 12.86
CA LYS A 184 11.96 -26.15 13.19
C LYS A 184 12.93 -25.89 12.02
N TYR A 185 12.39 -25.68 10.82
CA TYR A 185 13.13 -25.49 9.55
C TYR A 185 13.71 -26.75 8.89
N ASN A 186 13.04 -27.91 8.93
CA ASN A 186 13.38 -29.02 8.03
C ASN A 186 12.55 -28.97 6.73
N PHE A 187 13.19 -28.48 5.66
CA PHE A 187 12.66 -28.12 4.34
C PHE A 187 12.51 -29.29 3.36
N ASN A 188 12.44 -30.54 3.84
CA ASN A 188 12.16 -31.72 3.03
C ASN A 188 10.96 -32.47 3.62
N ALA A 189 9.78 -32.23 3.03
CA ALA A 189 8.59 -33.02 3.28
C ALA A 189 7.90 -33.29 1.94
N GLU A 190 8.45 -34.22 1.15
CA GLU A 190 7.90 -34.68 -0.13
C GLU A 190 6.51 -35.34 -0.02
N LYS A 191 5.86 -35.40 1.14
CA LYS A 191 4.58 -36.10 1.29
C LYS A 191 3.67 -35.39 2.28
N SER A 192 2.78 -34.52 1.80
CA SER A 192 1.52 -34.23 2.54
C SER A 192 0.45 -33.39 1.81
N CYS A 193 0.53 -33.16 0.50
CA CYS A 193 -0.60 -32.64 -0.27
C CYS A 193 -0.83 -33.51 -1.51
N GLN A 194 -1.21 -34.77 -1.31
CA GLN A 194 -1.98 -35.51 -2.30
C GLN A 194 -3.39 -35.62 -1.73
N TYR A 195 -4.31 -34.86 -2.31
CA TYR A 195 -5.71 -35.21 -2.45
C TYR A 195 -6.04 -35.08 -3.94
#